data_AF-A0A268KD91-F1
#
_entry.id   AF-A0A268KD91-F1
#
_cell.length_a   1.000
_cell.length_b   1.000
_cell.length_c   1.000
_cell.angle_alpha   90.00
_cell.angle_beta   90.00
_cell.angle_gamma   90.00
#
_symmetry.space_group_name_H-M   'P 1'
#
loop_
_entity.id
_entity.type
_entity.pdbx_description
1 polymer ?
#
loop_
_entity_poly.entity_id
_entity_poly.type
_entity_poly.pdbx_seq_one_letter_code
_entity_poly.pdbx_strand_id
1 'polypeptide(L)' 'MSVLNHSPFLYLACIIAGFALLRVPLTGILAPLSPFVILIGVLAILLFSFVLIIQGVLCLVKRR' A
#
# COMPACT_ATOMS: atom_id res chain seq x y z
N MET A 1 -9.04 -14.40 14.97
CA MET A 1 -7.76 -13.74 14.69
C MET A 1 -7.01 -14.56 13.64
N SER A 2 -7.37 -14.44 12.36
CA SER A 2 -7.03 -15.39 11.29
C SER A 2 -6.30 -14.76 10.09
N VAL A 3 -5.71 -13.57 10.27
CA VAL A 3 -4.98 -12.86 9.19
C VAL A 3 -3.50 -13.26 9.11
N LEU A 4 -3.05 -14.22 9.93
CA LEU A 4 -1.64 -14.46 10.22
C LEU A 4 -0.95 -15.52 9.34
N ASN A 5 -1.54 -16.02 8.25
CA ASN A 5 -1.00 -17.23 7.59
C ASN A 5 -0.62 -17.20 6.11
N HIS A 6 -0.96 -16.19 5.28
CA HIS A 6 -0.54 -16.29 3.87
C HIS A 6 -0.62 -15.02 2.99
N SER A 7 -0.26 -13.81 3.43
CA SER A 7 -0.33 -12.70 2.46
C SER A 7 0.64 -11.51 2.64
N PRO A 8 1.95 -11.68 2.84
CA PRO A 8 2.89 -10.58 2.57
C PRO A 8 2.71 -10.06 1.13
N PHE A 9 2.34 -10.95 0.20
CA PHE A 9 1.97 -10.62 -1.18
C PHE A 9 0.78 -9.66 -1.31
N LEU A 10 -0.22 -9.70 -0.41
CA LEU A 10 -1.38 -8.80 -0.50
C LEU A 10 -0.99 -7.36 -0.15
N TYR A 11 -0.19 -7.18 0.91
CA TYR A 11 0.38 -5.88 1.25
C TYR A 11 1.28 -5.33 0.14
N LEU A 12 2.09 -6.21 -0.46
CA LEU A 12 2.98 -5.85 -1.57
C LEU A 12 2.16 -5.46 -2.83
N ALA A 13 1.09 -6.20 -3.13
CA ALA A 13 0.15 -5.87 -4.19
C ALA A 13 -0.56 -4.53 -3.94
N CYS A 14 -0.93 -4.23 -2.69
CA CYS A 14 -1.49 -2.92 -2.33
C CYS A 14 -0.49 -1.77 -2.52
N ILE A 15 0.79 -1.97 -2.21
CA ILE A 15 1.85 -0.98 -2.47
C ILE A 15 1.99 -0.74 -3.98
N ILE A 16 2.04 -1.81 -4.78
CA ILE A 16 2.11 -1.73 -6.25
C ILE A 16 0.88 -1.02 -6.82
N ALA A 17 -0.32 -1.33 -6.31
CA ALA A 17 -1.56 -0.67 -6.70
C ALA A 17 -1.55 0.84 -6.36
N GLY A 18 -0.97 1.23 -5.22
CA GLY A 18 -0.76 2.63 -4.86
C GLY A 18 0.13 3.37 -5.86
N PHE A 19 1.24 2.77 -6.29
CA PHE A 19 2.08 3.33 -7.35
C PHE A 19 1.38 3.37 -8.71
N ALA A 20 0.54 2.38 -9.02
CA ALA A 20 -0.27 2.38 -10.23
C ALA A 20 -1.29 3.53 -10.23
N LEU A 21 -1.92 3.80 -9.08
CA LEU A 21 -2.82 4.94 -8.86
C LEU A 21 -2.14 6.28 -9.13
N LEU A 22 -0.89 6.46 -8.67
CA LEU A 22 -0.10 7.67 -8.94
C LEU A 22 0.24 7.88 -10.42
N ARG A 23 0.26 6.80 -11.20
CA ARG A 23 0.60 6.81 -12.63
C ARG A 23 -0.62 6.92 -13.55
N VAL A 24 -1.84 7.00 -13.02
CA VAL A 24 -3.05 7.10 -13.83
C VAL A 24 -3.11 8.49 -14.50
N PRO A 25 -3.15 8.57 -15.84
CA PRO A 25 -3.36 9.84 -16.52
C PRO A 25 -4.80 10.30 -16.32
N LEU A 26 -5.00 11.27 -15.43
CA LEU A 26 -6.30 11.85 -15.13
C LEU A 26 -6.54 13.06 -16.06
N THR A 27 -6.86 12.78 -17.32
CA THR A 27 -7.16 13.79 -18.34
C THR A 27 -8.66 13.98 -18.54
N GLY A 28 -9.12 15.22 -18.75
CA GLY A 28 -10.53 15.54 -19.02
C GLY A 28 -11.37 15.71 -17.75
N ILE A 29 -12.56 15.08 -17.71
CA ILE A 29 -13.55 15.18 -16.60
C ILE A 29 -13.04 14.71 -15.23
N LEU A 30 -11.89 14.01 -15.17
CA LEU A 30 -11.27 13.51 -13.94
C LEU A 30 -10.12 14.40 -13.42
N ALA A 31 -9.80 15.50 -14.10
CA ALA A 31 -8.76 16.44 -13.69
C ALA A 31 -8.90 16.95 -12.23
N PRO A 32 -10.11 17.29 -11.71
CA PRO A 32 -10.23 17.75 -10.33
C PRO A 32 -10.05 16.63 -9.29
N LEU A 33 -10.07 15.36 -9.68
CA LEU A 33 -9.80 14.23 -8.79
C LEU A 33 -8.29 13.91 -8.67
N SER A 34 -7.45 14.55 -9.49
CA SER A 34 -5.99 14.38 -9.46
C SER A 34 -5.35 14.52 -8.08
N PRO A 35 -5.62 15.56 -7.26
CA PRO A 35 -5.00 15.66 -5.93
C PRO A 35 -5.48 14.55 -4.98
N PHE A 36 -6.72 14.08 -5.11
CA PHE A 36 -7.26 13.00 -4.28
C PHE A 36 -6.61 11.65 -4.60
N VAL A 37 -6.44 11.35 -5.88
CA VAL A 37 -5.77 10.13 -6.35
C VAL A 37 -4.32 10.09 -5.85
N ILE A 38 -3.62 11.23 -5.91
CA ILE A 38 -2.25 11.34 -5.42
C ILE A 38 -2.20 11.14 -3.90
N LEU A 39 -3.09 11.81 -3.15
CA LEU A 39 -3.17 11.70 -1.71
C LEU A 39 -3.43 10.25 -1.26
N ILE A 40 -4.39 9.57 -1.88
CA ILE A 40 -4.76 8.19 -1.57
C ILE A 40 -3.63 7.23 -1.95
N GLY A 41 -3.00 7.43 -3.11
CA GLY A 41 -1.87 6.60 -3.55
C GLY A 41 -0.70 6.68 -2.57
N VAL A 42 -0.32 7.89 -2.14
CA VAL A 42 0.74 8.10 -1.14
C VAL A 42 0.37 7.49 0.21
N LEU A 43 -0.86 7.73 0.69
CA LEU A 43 -1.33 7.18 1.97
C LEU A 43 -1.34 5.64 1.96
N ALA A 44 -1.78 5.02 0.86
CA ALA A 44 -1.78 3.58 0.70
C ALA A 44 -0.36 3.02 0.76
N ILE A 45 0.57 3.58 -0.02
CA ILE A 45 1.98 3.14 -0.02
C ILE A 45 2.57 3.28 1.38
N LEU A 46 2.36 4.41 2.05
CA LEU A 46 2.94 4.70 3.36
C LEU A 46 2.40 3.75 4.44
N LEU A 47 1.07 3.59 4.54
CA LEU A 47 0.44 2.71 5.54
C LEU A 47 0.82 1.24 5.32
N PHE A 48 0.68 0.73 4.10
CA PHE A 48 0.97 -0.68 3.82
C PHE A 48 2.47 -1.00 3.97
N SER A 49 3.35 -0.07 3.58
CA SER A 49 4.79 -0.21 3.79
C SER A 49 5.14 -0.25 5.29
N PHE A 50 4.59 0.67 6.09
CA PHE A 50 4.81 0.69 7.53
C PHE A 50 4.35 -0.62 8.20
N VAL A 51 3.15 -1.08 7.86
CA VAL A 51 2.57 -2.32 8.39
C VAL A 51 3.39 -3.56 7.99
N LEU A 52 3.95 -3.60 6.78
CA LEU A 52 4.86 -4.67 6.36
C LEU A 52 6.17 -4.66 7.14
N ILE A 53 6.76 -3.49 7.35
CA ILE A 53 8.01 -3.37 8.11
C ILE A 53 7.81 -3.86 9.54
N ILE A 54 6.74 -3.43 10.20
CA ILE A 54 6.43 -3.88 11.58
C ILE A 54 6.21 -5.39 11.63
N GLN A 55 5.42 -5.96 10.71
CA GLN A 55 5.22 -7.41 10.66
C GLN A 55 6.52 -8.18 10.36
N GLY A 56 7.36 -7.66 9.47
CA GLY A 56 8.67 -8.24 9.15
C GLY A 56 9.59 -8.25 10.37
N VAL A 57 9.69 -7.13 11.09
CA VAL A 57 10.49 -7.02 12.31
C VAL A 57 9.95 -7.93 13.41
N LEU A 58 8.63 -7.93 13.65
CA LEU A 58 8.01 -8.83 14.63
C LEU A 58 8.22 -10.31 14.29
N CYS A 59 8.19 -10.67 13.01
CA CYS A 59 8.47 -12.04 12.55
C CYS A 59 9.93 -12.43 12.82
N LEU A 60 10.88 -11.53 12.55
CA LEU A 60 12.32 -11.75 12.82
C LEU A 60 12.59 -11.87 14.32
N VAL A 61 11.98 -11.01 15.13
CA VAL A 61 12.13 -11.03 16.59
C VAL A 61 11.48 -12.27 17.19
N LYS A 62 10.29 -12.69 16.72
CA LYS A 62 9.59 -13.89 17.22
C LYS A 62 10.28 -15.22 16.83
N ARG A 63 11.10 -15.21 15.78
CA ARG A 63 11.87 -16.40 15.35
C ARG A 63 13.13 -16.62 16.19
N ARG A 64 13.48 -15.68 17.07
CA ARG A 64 14.52 -15.82 18.11
C ARG A 64 13.87 -16.20 19.43
#